data_AF-A0A7V8XYZ2-F1
#
_entry.id   AF-A0A7V8XYZ2-F1
#
_cell.length_a   1.000
_cell.length_b   1.000
_cell.length_c   1.000
_cell.angle_alpha   90.00
_cell.angle_beta   90.00
_cell.angle_gamma   90.00
#
_symmetry.space_group_name_H-M   'P 1'
#
loop_
_entity.id
_entity.type
_entity.pdbx_description
1 polymer ?
#
loop_
_entity_poly.entity_id
_entity_poly.type
_entity_poly.pdbx_seq_one_letter_code
_entity_poly.pdbx_strand_id
1 'polypeptide(L)'
;MGRTRVATSVLAALALIAAVEAGVIAVLARALWVAPHPAIVVETAASGENVLVSSRSTEAAPLRLTVAPDLRWVQLASPSSAGVLGGKVTDTAAGTIRISSPIELKVFEQSRLLGSVPGAGLKVPAGRHDIELVNLALGYRLWQTLDVEAGQTVSIHVAPPPGWVTIDAAPWAEVSIDGQAVGRTPLGPLPLTPGEHDVTFRSPAGVTDRQRVTVRSEATIRVIGKLDR
;
A
#
# COMPACT_ATOMS: atom_id res chain seq x y z
N MET A 1 -55.51 -21.86 24.22
CA MET A 1 -54.31 -22.60 23.77
C MET A 1 -54.18 -22.44 22.25
N GLY A 2 -53.22 -21.66 21.74
CA GLY A 2 -53.13 -21.45 20.27
C GLY A 2 -52.00 -20.52 19.79
N ARG A 3 -51.49 -19.62 20.63
CA ARG A 3 -50.50 -18.61 20.21
C ARG A 3 -49.05 -19.13 20.16
N THR A 4 -48.72 -20.18 20.90
CA THR A 4 -47.35 -20.71 20.97
C THR A 4 -46.97 -21.57 19.75
N ARG A 5 -47.93 -22.26 19.13
CA ARG A 5 -47.67 -23.11 17.96
C ARG A 5 -47.34 -22.32 16.69
N VAL A 6 -47.93 -21.12 16.54
CA VAL A 6 -47.72 -20.24 15.39
C VAL A 6 -46.31 -19.65 15.39
N ALA A 7 -45.79 -19.27 16.56
CA ALA A 7 -44.43 -18.73 16.69
C ALA A 7 -43.36 -19.77 16.32
N THR A 8 -43.52 -21.01 16.77
CA THR A 8 -42.62 -22.13 16.40
C THR A 8 -42.71 -22.48 14.92
N SER A 9 -43.90 -22.41 14.31
CA SER A 9 -44.04 -22.70 12.87
C SER A 9 -43.41 -21.61 11.98
N VAL A 10 -43.44 -20.34 12.40
CA VAL A 10 -42.80 -19.24 11.67
C VAL A 10 -41.28 -19.31 11.77
N LEU A 11 -40.74 -19.60 12.97
CA LEU A 11 -39.31 -19.83 13.16
C LEU A 11 -38.80 -21.03 12.34
N ALA A 12 -39.57 -22.12 12.31
CA ALA A 12 -39.25 -23.28 11.50
C ALA A 12 -39.26 -22.94 10.00
N ALA A 13 -40.24 -22.16 9.53
CA ALA A 13 -40.30 -21.75 8.12
C ALA A 13 -39.13 -20.85 7.70
N LEU A 14 -38.73 -19.89 8.55
CA LEU A 14 -37.58 -19.02 8.29
C LEU A 14 -36.26 -19.79 8.29
N ALA A 15 -36.08 -20.73 9.20
CA ALA A 15 -34.90 -21.60 9.22
C ALA A 15 -34.81 -22.47 7.94
N LEU A 16 -35.96 -22.90 7.42
CA LEU A 16 -36.03 -23.69 6.18
C LEU A 16 -35.65 -22.86 4.96
N ILE A 17 -36.10 -21.60 4.89
CA ILE A 17 -35.71 -20.66 3.83
C ILE A 17 -34.21 -20.38 3.87
N ALA A 18 -33.65 -20.08 5.05
CA ALA A 18 -32.23 -19.80 5.20
C ALA A 18 -31.35 -21.01 4.80
N ALA A 19 -31.78 -22.24 5.11
CA ALA A 19 -31.09 -23.45 4.69
C ALA A 19 -31.13 -23.65 3.17
N VAL A 20 -32.24 -23.32 2.52
CA VAL A 20 -32.37 -23.36 1.05
C VAL A 20 -31.46 -22.34 0.39
N GLU A 21 -31.44 -21.10 0.87
CA GLU A 21 -30.56 -20.05 0.34
C GLU A 21 -29.07 -20.39 0.51
N ALA A 22 -28.68 -20.88 1.69
CA ALA A 22 -27.31 -21.34 1.93
C ALA A 22 -26.92 -22.50 1.00
N GLY A 23 -27.86 -23.41 0.72
CA GLY A 23 -27.68 -24.48 -0.26
C GLY A 23 -27.49 -23.95 -1.69
N VAL A 24 -28.30 -22.97 -2.11
CA VAL A 24 -28.17 -22.35 -3.43
C VAL A 24 -26.84 -21.60 -3.56
N ILE A 25 -26.43 -20.85 -2.54
CA ILE A 25 -25.14 -20.16 -2.52
C ILE A 25 -24.00 -21.18 -2.55
N ALA A 26 -24.07 -22.28 -1.80
CA ALA A 26 -23.05 -23.34 -1.83
C ALA A 26 -22.97 -24.02 -3.21
N VAL A 27 -24.10 -24.23 -3.88
CA VAL A 27 -24.16 -24.80 -5.25
C VAL A 27 -23.60 -23.82 -6.28
N LEU A 28 -23.93 -22.53 -6.20
CA LEU A 28 -23.42 -21.49 -7.09
C LEU A 28 -21.93 -21.21 -6.85
N ALA A 29 -21.48 -21.19 -5.60
CA ALA A 29 -20.07 -21.02 -5.25
C ALA A 29 -19.21 -22.21 -5.70
N ARG A 30 -19.76 -23.44 -5.70
CA ARG A 30 -19.06 -24.62 -6.25
C ARG A 30 -18.75 -24.45 -7.74
N ALA A 31 -19.61 -23.78 -8.52
CA ALA A 31 -19.36 -23.54 -9.94
C ALA A 31 -18.23 -22.53 -10.20
N LEU A 32 -17.94 -21.64 -9.25
CA LEU A 32 -16.82 -20.69 -9.33
C LEU A 32 -15.48 -21.29 -8.89
N TRP A 33 -15.47 -22.42 -8.18
CA TRP A 33 -14.25 -23.09 -7.69
C TRP A 33 -13.89 -24.39 -8.42
N VAL A 34 -14.80 -24.95 -9.20
CA VAL A 34 -14.55 -26.13 -10.03
C VAL A 34 -14.56 -25.73 -11.50
N ALA A 35 -13.68 -24.79 -11.88
CA ALA A 35 -13.22 -24.73 -13.25
C ALA A 35 -12.17 -25.84 -13.42
N PRO A 36 -12.39 -26.87 -14.26
CA PRO A 36 -11.34 -27.81 -14.58
C PRO A 36 -10.24 -27.03 -15.31
N HIS A 37 -9.04 -27.01 -14.75
CA HIS A 37 -7.86 -26.64 -15.50
C HIS A 37 -7.84 -27.54 -16.76
N PRO A 38 -7.70 -27.00 -17.98
CA PRO A 38 -7.69 -27.83 -19.17
C PRO A 38 -6.57 -28.85 -19.05
N ALA A 39 -6.92 -30.14 -18.95
CA ALA A 39 -5.97 -31.22 -18.94
C ALA A 39 -5.36 -31.33 -20.34
N ILE A 40 -4.08 -30.94 -20.47
CA ILE A 40 -3.32 -31.11 -21.69
C ILE A 40 -2.93 -32.59 -21.77
N VAL A 41 -3.59 -33.32 -22.66
CA VAL A 41 -3.24 -34.70 -23.00
C VAL A 41 -2.13 -34.66 -24.05
N VAL A 42 -1.01 -35.33 -23.78
CA VAL A 42 0.09 -35.56 -24.75
C VAL A 42 0.30 -37.06 -24.87
N GLU A 43 -0.11 -37.62 -26.01
CA GLU A 43 0.25 -38.97 -26.43
C GLU A 43 1.64 -38.95 -27.06
N THR A 44 2.47 -39.89 -26.64
CA THR A 44 3.88 -39.97 -27.02
C THR A 44 4.07 -40.84 -28.27
N ALA A 45 4.81 -40.35 -29.26
CA ALA A 45 5.45 -41.19 -30.25
C ALA A 45 6.87 -40.66 -30.56
N ALA A 46 7.84 -41.47 -30.18
CA ALA A 46 9.23 -41.57 -30.65
C ALA A 46 10.07 -40.30 -30.89
N SER A 47 11.07 -40.12 -30.00
CA SER A 47 12.49 -39.89 -30.31
C SER A 47 12.92 -38.61 -31.05
N GLY A 48 13.36 -37.62 -30.27
CA GLY A 48 14.74 -37.09 -30.28
C GLY A 48 15.29 -36.37 -31.51
N GLU A 49 15.21 -35.03 -31.53
CA GLU A 49 16.28 -34.03 -31.79
C GLU A 49 15.65 -32.63 -31.89
N ASN A 50 16.38 -31.58 -31.50
CA ASN A 50 15.87 -30.22 -31.32
C ASN A 50 15.43 -29.55 -32.64
N VAL A 51 14.18 -29.05 -32.68
CA VAL A 51 13.65 -28.25 -33.80
C VAL A 51 13.39 -26.81 -33.34
N LEU A 52 14.04 -25.86 -34.01
CA LEU A 52 13.83 -24.42 -33.86
C LEU A 52 12.63 -23.98 -34.72
N VAL A 53 11.66 -23.27 -34.14
CA VAL A 53 10.51 -22.71 -34.87
C VAL A 53 10.43 -21.20 -34.63
N SER A 54 10.58 -20.42 -35.70
CA SER A 54 10.42 -18.95 -35.69
C SER A 54 9.11 -18.58 -36.37
N SER A 55 8.16 -17.96 -35.66
CA SER A 55 6.92 -17.47 -36.28
C SER A 55 7.07 -16.02 -36.76
N ARG A 56 7.12 -15.81 -38.08
CA ARG A 56 6.56 -14.61 -38.71
C ARG A 56 5.14 -14.95 -39.12
N SER A 57 4.16 -14.80 -38.24
CA SER A 57 2.76 -14.73 -38.69
C SER A 57 1.85 -14.14 -37.63
N THR A 58 0.96 -13.29 -38.11
CA THR A 58 0.13 -12.31 -37.40
C THR A 58 -1.24 -12.89 -37.03
N GLU A 59 -1.36 -14.20 -36.81
CA GLU A 59 -2.66 -14.85 -36.61
C GLU A 59 -2.60 -15.87 -35.47
N ALA A 60 -3.45 -15.65 -34.47
CA ALA A 60 -3.57 -16.43 -33.26
C ALA A 60 -4.20 -17.80 -33.54
N ALA A 61 -3.36 -18.83 -33.62
CA ALA A 61 -3.73 -20.23 -33.36
C ALA A 61 -2.84 -20.77 -32.22
N PRO A 62 -3.35 -21.61 -31.29
CA PRO A 62 -2.58 -21.98 -30.11
C PRO A 62 -1.36 -22.85 -30.47
N LEU A 63 -0.18 -22.40 -30.05
CA LEU A 63 1.09 -23.12 -30.15
C LEU A 63 1.04 -24.42 -29.35
N ARG A 64 1.28 -25.55 -30.01
CA ARG A 64 1.43 -26.87 -29.35
C ARG A 64 2.91 -27.17 -29.13
N LEU A 65 3.27 -27.56 -27.91
CA LEU A 65 4.62 -27.97 -27.50
C LEU A 65 4.60 -29.43 -27.07
N THR A 66 5.50 -30.24 -27.63
CA THR A 66 5.67 -31.65 -27.30
C THR A 66 6.96 -31.82 -26.50
N VAL A 67 6.90 -32.43 -25.32
CA VAL A 67 8.03 -32.63 -24.41
C VAL A 67 8.30 -34.11 -24.16
N ALA A 68 9.54 -34.44 -23.78
CA ALA A 68 9.97 -35.81 -23.49
C ALA A 68 9.38 -36.34 -22.16
N PRO A 69 9.06 -37.64 -22.06
CA PRO A 69 8.35 -38.22 -20.90
C PRO A 69 9.17 -38.25 -19.60
N ASP A 70 10.49 -38.12 -19.67
CA ASP A 70 11.40 -38.09 -18.52
C ASP A 70 11.72 -36.67 -18.03
N LEU A 71 11.18 -35.64 -18.71
CA LEU A 71 11.41 -34.24 -18.39
C LEU A 71 10.63 -33.85 -17.13
N ARG A 72 11.34 -33.58 -16.04
CA ARG A 72 10.71 -33.34 -14.72
C ARG A 72 10.11 -31.95 -14.54
N TRP A 73 10.46 -30.97 -15.38
CA TRP A 73 9.94 -29.61 -15.34
C TRP A 73 10.08 -28.93 -16.71
N VAL A 74 9.11 -28.08 -17.05
CA VAL A 74 9.13 -27.23 -18.24
C VAL A 74 9.00 -25.79 -17.79
N GLN A 75 9.95 -24.93 -18.15
CA GLN A 75 9.90 -23.49 -17.87
C GLN A 75 9.52 -22.75 -19.16
N LEU A 76 8.30 -22.20 -19.19
CA LEU A 76 7.84 -21.32 -20.26
C LEU A 76 8.28 -19.89 -19.92
N ALA A 77 9.41 -19.46 -20.46
CA ALA A 77 9.74 -18.04 -20.50
C ALA A 77 8.99 -17.42 -21.69
N SER A 78 8.04 -16.52 -21.43
CA SER A 78 7.59 -15.62 -22.49
C SER A 78 8.84 -14.89 -23.00
N PRO A 79 9.13 -14.90 -24.32
CA PRO A 79 10.04 -13.90 -24.85
C PRO A 79 9.29 -12.57 -24.73
N SER A 80 9.43 -11.89 -23.59
CA SER A 80 9.57 -10.45 -23.67
C SER A 80 10.68 -10.22 -24.68
N SER A 81 10.30 -9.70 -25.84
CA SER A 81 11.06 -9.26 -27.00
C SER A 81 12.59 -9.35 -26.87
N ALA A 82 13.14 -10.56 -26.86
CA ALA A 82 14.58 -10.77 -26.83
C ALA A 82 14.94 -11.95 -27.70
N GLY A 83 14.81 -11.74 -29.00
CA GLY A 83 15.55 -12.52 -29.97
C GLY A 83 17.02 -12.06 -30.02
N VAL A 84 17.91 -13.01 -29.78
CA VAL A 84 19.12 -13.26 -30.58
C VAL A 84 20.34 -12.33 -30.38
N LEU A 85 21.41 -12.95 -29.85
CA LEU A 85 22.84 -12.63 -29.99
C LEU A 85 23.34 -11.25 -29.53
N GLY A 86 24.10 -11.24 -28.43
CA GLY A 86 25.12 -10.20 -28.17
C GLY A 86 24.64 -8.81 -27.77
N GLY A 87 23.35 -8.63 -27.46
CA GLY A 87 22.84 -7.38 -26.93
C GLY A 87 23.30 -7.16 -25.48
N LYS A 88 24.18 -6.18 -25.27
CA LYS A 88 24.39 -5.48 -23.99
C LYS A 88 23.05 -5.44 -23.25
N VAL A 89 22.98 -5.93 -22.00
CA VAL A 89 21.84 -5.77 -21.09
C VAL A 89 21.22 -4.43 -21.40
N THR A 90 20.07 -4.43 -22.07
CA THR A 90 19.39 -3.17 -22.39
C THR A 90 19.06 -2.61 -21.02
N ASP A 91 19.86 -1.62 -20.65
CA ASP A 91 19.59 -0.64 -19.62
C ASP A 91 18.08 -0.40 -19.68
N THR A 92 17.33 -1.03 -18.77
CA THR A 92 15.87 -0.95 -18.79
C THR A 92 15.61 0.50 -18.59
N ALA A 93 15.22 1.17 -19.67
CA ALA A 93 15.44 2.60 -19.79
C ALA A 93 14.83 3.28 -18.56
N ALA A 94 15.69 3.77 -17.68
CA ALA A 94 15.28 4.06 -16.31
C ALA A 94 14.60 5.42 -16.28
N GLY A 95 13.55 5.53 -15.48
CA GLY A 95 13.01 6.81 -15.06
C GLY A 95 13.48 7.19 -13.67
N THR A 96 13.08 8.38 -13.24
CA THR A 96 13.36 8.89 -11.89
C THR A 96 12.05 9.28 -11.22
N ILE A 97 11.80 8.77 -10.02
CA ILE A 97 10.69 9.22 -9.18
C ILE A 97 11.25 10.20 -8.14
N ARG A 98 10.72 11.42 -8.11
CA ARG A 98 11.04 12.43 -7.10
C ARG A 98 9.82 12.65 -6.22
N ILE A 99 10.00 12.45 -4.92
CA ILE A 99 8.92 12.56 -3.94
C ILE A 99 9.30 13.66 -2.96
N SER A 100 8.40 14.63 -2.80
CA SER A 100 8.51 15.70 -1.82
C SER A 100 7.50 15.47 -0.70
N SER A 101 7.94 15.48 0.55
CA SER A 101 7.08 15.36 1.72
C SER A 101 7.64 16.21 2.88
N PRO A 102 6.78 16.82 3.71
CA PRO A 102 7.23 17.54 4.90
C PRO A 102 7.73 16.61 6.02
N ILE A 103 7.45 15.30 5.92
CA ILE A 103 7.90 14.30 6.89
C ILE A 103 8.81 13.29 6.22
N GLU A 104 9.60 12.59 7.02
CA GLU A 104 10.36 11.46 6.51
C GLU A 104 9.43 10.28 6.18
N LEU A 105 9.55 9.71 4.99
CA LEU A 105 8.82 8.50 4.58
C LEU A 105 9.81 7.48 4.03
N LYS A 106 9.55 6.21 4.32
CA LYS A 106 10.19 5.07 3.64
C LYS A 106 9.34 4.70 2.43
N VAL A 107 9.99 4.48 1.29
CA VAL A 107 9.33 4.13 0.03
C VAL A 107 9.61 2.67 -0.27
N PHE A 108 8.55 1.87 -0.37
CA PHE A 108 8.61 0.46 -0.70
C PHE A 108 7.95 0.18 -2.05
N GLU A 109 8.42 -0.85 -2.74
CA GLU A 109 7.77 -1.43 -3.91
C GLU A 109 7.75 -2.94 -3.70
N GLN A 110 6.57 -3.57 -3.75
CA GLN A 110 6.44 -5.03 -3.57
C GLN A 110 7.17 -5.56 -2.32
N SER A 111 7.13 -4.81 -1.21
CA SER A 111 7.85 -5.05 0.06
C SER A 111 9.37 -4.82 0.04
N ARG A 112 9.96 -4.42 -1.08
CA ARG A 112 11.37 -4.01 -1.18
C ARG A 112 11.50 -2.52 -0.88
N LEU A 113 12.40 -2.15 0.04
CA LEU A 113 12.73 -0.74 0.29
C LEU A 113 13.46 -0.16 -0.93
N LEU A 114 12.85 0.82 -1.58
CA LEU A 114 13.46 1.59 -2.67
C LEU A 114 14.31 2.74 -2.14
N GLY A 115 13.89 3.38 -1.04
CA GLY A 115 14.65 4.46 -0.42
C GLY A 115 13.86 5.22 0.64
N SER A 116 14.35 6.40 1.00
CA SER A 116 13.73 7.31 1.96
C SER A 116 13.57 8.70 1.36
N VAL A 117 12.52 9.41 1.77
CA VAL A 117 12.20 10.77 1.35
C VAL A 117 12.03 11.63 2.60
N PRO A 118 12.43 12.92 2.62
CA PRO A 118 13.10 13.64 1.54
C PRO A 118 14.49 13.07 1.23
N GLY A 119 14.84 13.03 -0.05
CA GLY A 119 16.06 12.37 -0.52
C GLY A 119 16.33 12.57 -2.00
N ALA A 120 17.35 11.90 -2.52
CA ALA A 120 17.63 11.87 -3.96
C ALA A 120 16.47 11.20 -4.72
N GLY A 121 16.33 11.56 -6.01
CA GLY A 121 15.36 10.89 -6.88
C GLY A 121 15.63 9.38 -6.96
N LEU A 122 14.57 8.58 -6.86
CA LEU A 122 14.63 7.13 -6.92
C LEU A 122 14.68 6.70 -8.38
N LYS A 123 15.78 6.07 -8.80
CA LYS A 123 15.87 5.47 -10.13
C LYS A 123 15.10 4.17 -10.16
N VAL A 124 14.13 4.08 -11.05
CA VAL A 124 13.30 2.89 -11.24
C VAL A 124 13.30 2.52 -12.73
N PRO A 125 13.09 1.24 -13.08
CA PRO A 125 12.80 0.83 -14.45
C PRO A 125 11.68 1.68 -15.08
N ALA A 126 11.59 1.80 -16.40
CA ALA A 126 10.36 2.30 -17.00
C ALA A 126 9.22 1.28 -16.82
N GLY A 127 8.02 1.78 -16.51
CA GLY A 127 6.80 1.02 -16.37
C GLY A 127 5.90 1.52 -15.25
N ARG A 128 4.91 0.69 -14.92
CA ARG A 128 3.97 0.95 -13.82
C ARG A 128 4.58 0.49 -12.49
N HIS A 129 4.65 1.41 -11.54
CA HIS A 129 5.18 1.19 -10.20
C HIS A 129 4.08 1.41 -9.16
N ASP A 130 3.83 0.38 -8.35
CA ASP A 130 2.99 0.49 -7.16
C ASP A 130 3.90 0.70 -5.96
N ILE A 131 4.01 1.95 -5.53
CA ILE A 131 4.84 2.34 -4.39
C ILE A 131 3.99 2.51 -3.13
N GLU A 132 4.59 2.15 -2.00
CA GLU A 132 4.04 2.34 -0.69
C GLU A 132 4.93 3.30 0.11
N LEU A 133 4.35 4.42 0.54
CA LEU A 133 5.03 5.40 1.38
C LEU A 133 4.60 5.20 2.83
N VAL A 134 5.57 5.01 3.73
CA VAL A 134 5.30 4.62 5.11
C VAL A 134 6.14 5.42 6.09
N ASN A 135 5.49 5.95 7.13
CA ASN A 135 6.13 6.33 8.39
C ASN A 135 5.35 5.73 9.56
N LEU A 136 5.82 4.58 10.05
CA LEU A 136 5.15 3.85 11.13
C LEU A 136 5.17 4.62 12.46
N ALA A 137 6.23 5.40 12.72
CA ALA A 137 6.35 6.18 13.95
C ALA A 137 5.26 7.26 14.04
N LEU A 138 4.99 7.92 12.90
CA LEU A 138 3.96 8.95 12.78
C LEU A 138 2.58 8.39 12.40
N GLY A 139 2.45 7.08 12.22
CA GLY A 139 1.19 6.41 11.89
C GLY A 139 0.70 6.62 10.46
N TYR A 140 1.58 7.00 9.53
CA TYR A 140 1.22 7.33 8.16
C TYR A 140 1.55 6.21 7.17
N ARG A 141 0.61 5.90 6.27
CA ARG A 141 0.77 4.95 5.16
C ARG A 141 -0.06 5.40 3.95
N LEU A 142 0.53 5.36 2.77
CA LEU A 142 -0.14 5.68 1.50
C LEU A 142 0.34 4.74 0.39
N TRP A 143 -0.60 4.22 -0.41
CA TRP A 143 -0.29 3.54 -1.66
C TRP A 143 -0.47 4.48 -2.84
N GLN A 144 0.49 4.47 -3.76
CA GLN A 144 0.45 5.28 -4.98
C GLN A 144 0.90 4.43 -6.16
N THR A 145 0.04 4.35 -7.18
CA THR A 145 0.43 3.87 -8.50
C THR A 145 1.00 5.03 -9.31
N LEU A 146 2.17 4.83 -9.91
CA LEU A 146 2.82 5.75 -10.82
C LEU A 146 3.12 5.02 -12.13
N ASP A 147 3.02 5.73 -13.25
CA ASP A 147 3.53 5.28 -14.54
C ASP A 147 4.77 6.11 -14.87
N VAL A 148 5.88 5.45 -15.15
CA VAL A 148 7.19 6.08 -15.34
C VAL A 148 7.74 5.67 -16.69
N GLU A 149 7.87 6.64 -17.59
CA GLU A 149 8.50 6.39 -18.89
C GLU A 149 10.03 6.48 -18.80
N ALA A 150 10.68 5.91 -19.82
CA ALA A 150 12.13 5.92 -19.99
C ALA A 150 12.69 7.35 -20.01
N GLY A 151 13.62 7.67 -19.11
CA GLY A 151 14.22 9.01 -19.00
C GLY A 151 13.30 10.08 -18.42
N GLN A 152 12.05 9.74 -18.09
CA GLN A 152 11.10 10.66 -17.46
C GLN A 152 11.45 10.86 -16.00
N THR A 153 11.23 12.08 -15.50
CA THR A 153 11.21 12.35 -14.05
C THR A 153 9.79 12.60 -13.60
N VAL A 154 9.22 11.67 -12.84
CA VAL A 154 7.89 11.82 -12.24
C VAL A 154 8.06 12.48 -10.87
N SER A 155 7.46 13.65 -10.69
CA SER A 155 7.51 14.38 -9.41
C SER A 155 6.16 14.37 -8.73
N ILE A 156 6.10 13.87 -7.48
CA ILE A 156 4.89 13.88 -6.66
C ILE A 156 5.15 14.59 -5.33
N HIS A 157 4.11 15.27 -4.84
CA HIS A 157 4.11 15.86 -3.50
C HIS A 157 3.11 15.11 -2.63
N VAL A 158 3.58 14.63 -1.48
CA VAL A 158 2.80 13.84 -0.53
C VAL A 158 2.82 14.53 0.81
N ALA A 159 1.67 15.07 1.21
CA ALA A 159 1.47 15.72 2.50
C ALA A 159 0.56 14.85 3.37
N PRO A 160 1.06 14.29 4.48
CA PRO A 160 0.22 13.62 5.47
C PRO A 160 -0.84 14.57 6.05
N PRO A 161 -2.04 14.07 6.38
CA PRO A 161 -2.99 14.84 7.16
C PRO A 161 -2.39 15.30 8.50
N PRO A 162 -2.75 16.50 8.98
CA PRO A 162 -2.25 17.02 10.24
C PRO A 162 -2.72 16.18 11.43
N GLY A 163 -1.96 16.23 12.52
CA GLY A 163 -2.46 15.89 13.85
C GLY A 163 -3.03 17.13 14.54
N TRP A 164 -3.73 16.92 15.65
CA TRP A 164 -4.40 17.96 16.42
C TRP A 164 -3.79 18.08 17.80
N VAL A 165 -3.50 19.30 18.23
CA VAL A 165 -2.90 19.57 19.54
C VAL A 165 -3.79 20.49 20.35
N THR A 166 -4.11 20.07 21.58
CA THR A 166 -4.72 20.91 22.61
C THR A 166 -3.68 21.24 23.67
N ILE A 167 -3.57 22.51 24.04
CA ILE A 167 -2.51 23.03 24.90
C ILE A 167 -3.12 23.74 26.10
N ASP A 168 -2.80 23.25 27.29
CA ASP A 168 -3.27 23.81 28.56
C ASP A 168 -2.08 24.15 29.46
N ALA A 169 -2.28 25.06 30.42
CA ALA A 169 -1.31 25.31 31.49
C ALA A 169 -2.03 25.92 32.71
N ALA A 170 -1.45 25.72 33.90
CA ALA A 170 -1.87 26.36 35.13
C ALA A 170 -0.64 26.91 35.89
N PRO A 171 -0.54 28.23 36.16
CA PRO A 171 -1.40 29.31 35.65
C PRO A 171 -1.32 29.45 34.11
N TRP A 172 -2.13 30.35 33.52
CA TRP A 172 -2.08 30.60 32.07
C TRP A 172 -0.68 30.98 31.59
N ALA A 173 -0.37 30.67 30.34
CA ALA A 173 0.96 30.85 29.77
C ALA A 173 0.89 31.32 28.32
N GLU A 174 1.85 32.13 27.90
CA GLU A 174 2.17 32.33 26.48
C GLU A 174 2.80 31.07 25.92
N VAL A 175 2.38 30.66 24.73
CA VAL A 175 2.81 29.43 24.08
C VAL A 175 3.45 29.76 22.75
N SER A 176 4.61 29.14 22.51
CA SER A 176 5.26 29.09 21.21
C SER A 176 5.47 27.64 20.78
N ILE A 177 5.24 27.34 19.51
CA ILE A 177 5.48 26.03 18.89
C ILE A 177 6.57 26.22 17.84
N ASP A 178 7.66 25.46 17.94
CA ASP A 178 8.84 25.55 17.07
C ASP A 178 9.41 26.98 16.97
N GLY A 179 9.34 27.72 18.08
CA GLY A 179 9.78 29.11 18.16
C GLY A 179 8.77 30.15 17.65
N GLN A 180 7.66 29.75 17.02
CA GLN A 180 6.60 30.65 16.59
C GLN A 180 5.56 30.83 17.71
N ALA A 181 5.30 32.06 18.12
CA ALA A 181 4.25 32.36 19.10
C ALA A 181 2.87 32.03 18.54
N VAL A 182 2.12 31.17 19.24
CA VAL A 182 0.79 30.69 18.81
C VAL A 182 -0.35 31.29 19.63
N GLY A 183 -0.08 31.81 20.84
CA GLY A 183 -1.09 32.47 21.67
C GLY A 183 -0.89 32.23 23.16
N ARG A 184 -1.99 32.25 23.92
CA ARG A 184 -2.00 32.00 25.37
C ARG A 184 -2.91 30.82 25.71
N THR A 185 -2.53 29.99 26.67
CA THR A 185 -3.35 28.86 27.12
C THR A 185 -4.66 29.32 27.79
N PRO A 186 -5.75 28.53 27.67
CA PRO A 186 -5.88 27.30 26.90
C PRO A 186 -5.96 27.55 25.37
N LEU A 187 -5.32 26.69 24.58
CA LEU A 187 -5.34 26.72 23.11
C LEU A 187 -5.83 25.38 22.55
N GLY A 188 -6.56 25.44 21.43
CA GLY A 188 -6.79 24.29 20.58
C GLY A 188 -8.25 23.86 20.43
N PRO A 189 -8.49 22.82 19.60
CA PRO A 189 -7.48 22.04 18.87
C PRO A 189 -6.80 22.85 17.74
N LEU A 190 -5.47 22.77 17.65
CA LEU A 190 -4.65 23.38 16.60
C LEU A 190 -4.08 22.29 15.68
N PRO A 191 -4.14 22.45 14.34
CA PRO A 191 -3.52 21.49 13.43
C PRO A 191 -2.00 21.69 13.42
N LEU A 192 -1.25 20.59 13.55
CA LEU A 192 0.21 20.55 13.34
C LEU A 192 0.57 19.45 12.34
N THR A 193 1.63 19.67 11.58
CA THR A 193 2.21 18.65 10.72
C THR A 193 2.61 17.44 11.56
N PRO A 194 2.49 16.19 11.07
CA PRO A 194 3.01 15.07 11.83
C PRO A 194 4.53 15.19 11.99
N GLY A 195 5.05 14.92 13.17
CA GLY A 195 6.47 15.11 13.47
C GLY A 195 6.74 15.46 14.92
N GLU A 196 8.00 15.76 15.21
CA GLU A 196 8.44 16.30 16.50
C GLU A 196 8.26 17.82 16.51
N HIS A 197 7.61 18.33 17.56
CA HIS A 197 7.41 19.75 17.78
C HIS A 197 7.94 20.16 19.16
N ASP A 198 8.60 21.31 19.24
CA ASP A 198 9.02 21.89 20.51
C ASP A 198 7.97 22.92 20.98
N VAL A 199 7.25 22.59 22.04
CA VAL A 199 6.27 23.47 22.68
C VAL A 199 6.92 24.16 23.87
N THR A 200 6.93 25.49 23.85
CA THR A 200 7.45 26.31 24.95
C THR A 200 6.34 27.11 25.59
N PHE A 201 6.22 26.99 26.90
CA PHE A 201 5.30 27.73 27.75
C PHE A 201 6.06 28.80 28.50
N ARG A 202 5.50 30.01 28.61
CA ARG A 202 6.04 31.10 29.40
C ARG A 202 4.94 31.73 30.25
N SER A 203 5.08 31.61 31.56
CA SER A 203 4.18 32.27 32.51
C SER A 203 4.45 33.78 32.57
N PRO A 204 3.49 34.58 33.08
CA PRO A 204 3.70 36.01 33.34
C PRO A 204 4.81 36.29 34.35
N ALA A 205 5.07 35.36 35.27
CA ALA A 205 6.14 35.45 36.26
C ALA A 205 7.53 35.11 35.68
N GLY A 206 7.61 34.77 34.38
CA GLY A 206 8.85 34.45 33.69
C GLY A 206 9.31 32.99 33.82
N VAL A 207 8.55 32.12 34.51
CA VAL A 207 8.82 30.67 34.54
C VAL A 207 8.53 30.09 33.14
N THR A 208 9.45 29.26 32.64
CA THR A 208 9.36 28.63 31.33
C THR A 208 9.37 27.11 31.44
N ASP A 209 8.55 26.45 30.63
CA ASP A 209 8.56 24.99 30.44
C ASP A 209 8.71 24.69 28.95
N ARG A 210 9.62 23.78 28.59
CA ARG A 210 9.85 23.37 27.20
C ARG A 210 9.66 21.87 27.09
N GLN A 211 8.71 21.47 26.26
CA GLN A 211 8.32 20.08 26.05
C GLN A 211 8.46 19.73 24.58
N ARG A 212 9.12 18.60 24.29
CA ARG A 212 9.12 18.01 22.95
C ARG A 212 7.95 17.04 22.85
N VAL A 213 7.15 17.18 21.82
CA VAL A 213 5.94 16.36 21.60
C VAL A 213 5.93 15.77 20.19
N THR A 214 5.59 14.49 20.10
CA THR A 214 5.40 13.81 18.82
C THR A 214 3.93 13.91 18.41
N VAL A 215 3.67 14.57 17.28
CA VAL A 215 2.35 14.66 16.66
C VAL A 215 2.24 13.58 15.59
N ARG A 216 1.26 12.68 15.72
CA ARG A 216 0.97 11.64 14.73
C ARG A 216 -0.09 12.13 13.75
N SER A 217 -0.08 11.59 12.53
CA SER A 217 -1.08 11.92 11.51
C SER A 217 -2.48 11.57 12.00
N GLU A 218 -3.42 12.51 11.86
CA GLU A 218 -4.83 12.40 12.27
C GLU A 218 -5.07 12.14 13.77
N ALA A 219 -4.01 12.15 14.59
CA ALA A 219 -4.12 11.91 16.03
C ALA A 219 -4.31 13.23 16.79
N THR A 220 -5.06 13.16 17.88
CA THR A 220 -5.19 14.28 18.83
C THR A 220 -4.30 14.03 20.05
N ILE A 221 -3.48 15.02 20.40
CA ILE A 221 -2.67 15.01 21.63
C ILE A 221 -3.01 16.20 22.51
N ARG A 222 -2.82 16.03 23.82
CA ARG A 222 -2.96 17.09 24.81
C ARG A 222 -1.62 17.34 25.48
N VAL A 223 -1.23 18.60 25.56
CA VAL A 223 0.03 19.05 26.15
C VAL A 223 -0.29 19.98 27.32
N ILE A 224 0.31 19.72 28.47
CA ILE A 224 0.07 20.50 29.69
C ILE A 224 1.39 21.10 30.15
N GLY A 225 1.47 22.43 30.14
CA GLY A 225 2.64 23.17 30.64
C GLY A 225 2.75 23.02 32.15
N LYS A 226 3.93 22.60 32.62
CA LYS A 226 4.27 22.45 34.04
C LYS A 226 5.01 23.71 34.49
N LEU A 227 4.29 24.62 35.13
CA LEU A 227 4.80 25.95 35.52
C LEU A 227 4.88 26.10 37.04
N ASP A 228 4.96 24.99 37.75
CA ASP A 228 5.20 24.93 39.19
C ASP A 228 6.67 25.26 39.51
N ARG A 229 6.85 26.04 40.57
CA ARG A 229 8.14 26.32 41.20
C ARG A 229 8.21 25.57 42.53
#